data_AF-A0A972J764-F1
#
_entry.id   AF-A0A972J764-F1
#
_cell.length_a   1.000
_cell.length_b   1.000
_cell.length_c   1.000
_cell.angle_alpha   90.00
_cell.angle_beta   90.00
_cell.angle_gamma   90.00
#
_symmetry.space_group_name_H-M   'P 1'
#
loop_
_entity.id
_entity.type
_entity.pdbx_description
1 polymer ?
#
loop_
_entity_poly.entity_id
_entity_poly.type
_entity_poly.pdbx_seq_one_letter_code
_entity_poly.pdbx_strand_id
1 'polypeptide(L)' 'MDYKKIYQEKLCSAEEIAKRVQSGWVLGLDSGPVATPAIIDAIIKRAKTGEIDKIKVHNMLDYYPFDFYYENLLGK' A
#
# COMPACT_ATOMS: atom_id res chain seq x y z
N MET A 1 -10.45 23.46 -16.46
CA MET A 1 -9.64 22.24 -16.25
C MET A 1 -10.50 21.05 -16.63
N ASP A 2 -10.02 20.15 -17.51
CA ASP A 2 -10.78 18.95 -17.87
C ASP A 2 -10.50 17.84 -16.85
N TYR A 3 -11.37 17.73 -15.85
CA TYR A 3 -11.23 16.74 -14.78
C TYR A 3 -11.46 15.30 -15.26
N LYS A 4 -12.26 15.09 -16.32
CA LYS A 4 -12.47 13.75 -16.88
C LYS A 4 -11.17 13.24 -17.51
N LYS A 5 -10.49 14.11 -18.27
CA LYS A 5 -9.18 13.77 -18.85
C LYS A 5 -8.14 13.47 -17.77
N ILE A 6 -8.03 14.33 -16.75
CA ILE A 6 -7.07 14.11 -15.63
C ILE A 6 -7.37 12.80 -14.88
N TYR A 7 -8.66 12.48 -14.67
CA TYR A 7 -9.05 11.22 -14.04
C TYR A 7 -8.59 10.02 -14.85
N GLN A 8 -8.87 10.00 -16.17
CA GLN A 8 -8.47 8.91 -17.05
C GLN A 8 -6.94 8.75 -17.12
N GLU A 9 -6.18 9.85 -17.07
CA GLU A 9 -4.72 9.80 -17.04
C GLU A 9 -4.14 9.22 -15.73
N LYS A 10 -4.86 9.36 -14.61
CA LYS A 10 -4.43 8.88 -13.29
C LYS A 10 -4.99 7.52 -12.91
N LEU A 11 -6.08 7.10 -13.56
CA LEU A 11 -6.72 5.82 -13.30
C LEU A 11 -5.75 4.68 -13.56
N CYS A 12 -5.52 3.85 -12.55
CA CYS A 12 -4.60 2.71 -12.63
C CYS A 12 -5.03 1.63 -11.64
N SER A 13 -4.43 0.43 -11.75
CA SER A 13 -4.68 -0.67 -10.83
C SER A 13 -3.85 -0.57 -9.56
N ALA A 14 -4.24 -1.31 -8.53
CA ALA A 14 -3.48 -1.39 -7.28
C ALA A 14 -2.06 -1.93 -7.49
N GLU A 15 -1.88 -2.87 -8.44
CA GLU A 15 -0.57 -3.43 -8.79
C GLU A 15 0.34 -2.38 -9.43
N GLU A 16 -0.19 -1.52 -10.30
CA GLU A 16 0.56 -0.42 -10.92
C GLU A 16 0.96 0.65 -9.90
N ILE A 17 0.16 0.84 -8.85
CA ILE A 17 0.55 1.68 -7.70
C ILE A 17 1.64 0.96 -6.90
N ALA A 18 1.44 -0.31 -6.56
CA ALA A 18 2.36 -1.09 -5.74
C ALA A 18 3.76 -1.15 -6.37
N LYS A 19 3.88 -1.27 -7.70
CA LYS A 19 5.16 -1.24 -8.44
C LYS A 19 6.01 0.01 -8.19
N ARG A 20 5.38 1.13 -7.83
CA ARG A 20 6.07 2.41 -7.58
C ARG A 20 6.71 2.48 -6.19
N VAL A 21 6.29 1.60 -5.28
CA VAL A 21 6.86 1.49 -3.94
C VAL A 21 8.25 0.87 -4.02
N GLN A 22 9.20 1.48 -3.31
CA GLN A 22 10.60 1.06 -3.25
C GLN A 22 10.96 0.65 -1.83
N SER A 23 11.96 -0.23 -1.70
CA SER A 23 12.50 -0.66 -0.43
C SER A 23 12.87 0.50 0.50
N GLY A 24 12.68 0.31 1.80
CA GLY A 24 13.03 1.30 2.84
C GLY A 24 12.04 2.44 3.02
N TRP A 25 10.94 2.50 2.25
CA TRP A 25 9.95 3.55 2.37
C TRP A 25 9.12 3.45 3.66
N VAL A 26 8.63 4.61 4.11
CA VAL A 26 7.64 4.72 5.19
C VAL A 26 6.33 5.21 4.58
N LEU A 27 5.28 4.40 4.70
CA LEU A 27 3.95 4.66 4.14
C LEU A 27 3.02 5.16 5.25
N GLY A 28 2.27 6.22 4.98
CA GLY A 28 1.14 6.63 5.81
C GLY A 28 -0.15 6.00 5.30
N LEU A 29 -0.86 5.26 6.15
CA LEU A 29 -2.17 4.70 5.88
C LEU A 29 -3.23 5.44 6.71
N ASP A 30 -4.29 5.86 6.04
CA ASP A 30 -5.42 6.55 6.67
C ASP A 30 -6.18 5.61 7.63
N SER A 31 -7.03 6.20 8.47
CA SER A 31 -7.67 5.50 9.57
C SER A 31 -8.72 4.48 9.15
N GLY A 32 -8.73 3.31 9.80
CA GLY A 32 -9.76 2.27 9.71
C GLY A 32 -10.53 2.20 8.37
N PRO A 33 -11.77 2.74 8.28
CA PRO A 33 -12.64 2.60 7.11
C PRO A 33 -12.17 3.34 5.85
N VAL A 34 -11.24 4.29 5.96
CA VAL A 34 -10.64 4.98 4.81
C VAL A 34 -9.29 4.39 4.38
N ALA A 35 -8.86 3.29 5.02
CA ALA A 35 -7.75 2.49 4.54
C ALA A 35 -8.02 1.99 3.10
N THR A 36 -6.95 1.64 2.38
CA THR A 36 -7.01 1.20 0.98
C THR A 36 -6.54 -0.26 0.82
N PRO A 37 -7.34 -1.26 1.21
CA PRO A 37 -6.90 -2.65 1.29
C PRO A 37 -6.30 -3.19 -0.01
N ALA A 38 -6.93 -2.94 -1.15
CA ALA A 38 -6.43 -3.45 -2.43
C ALA A 38 -4.99 -2.96 -2.75
N ILE A 39 -4.66 -1.71 -2.41
CA ILE A 39 -3.32 -1.13 -2.63
C ILE A 39 -2.32 -1.76 -1.66
N ILE A 40 -2.70 -1.86 -0.38
CA ILE A 40 -1.89 -2.45 0.67
C ILE A 40 -1.59 -3.93 0.39
N ASP A 41 -2.58 -4.72 0.02
CA ASP A 41 -2.42 -6.15 -0.30
C ASP A 41 -1.49 -6.36 -1.49
N ALA A 42 -1.58 -5.50 -2.52
CA ALA A 42 -0.67 -5.53 -3.66
C ALA A 42 0.79 -5.23 -3.25
N ILE A 43 1.00 -4.32 -2.30
CA ILE A 43 2.34 -4.04 -1.73
C ILE A 43 2.82 -5.24 -0.90
N ILE A 44 1.97 -5.81 -0.05
CA ILE A 44 2.29 -6.99 0.76
C ILE A 44 2.70 -8.17 -0.14
N LYS A 45 1.99 -8.38 -1.26
CA LYS A 45 2.34 -9.43 -2.22
C LYS A 45 3.75 -9.25 -2.80
N ARG A 46 4.16 -8.02 -3.11
CA ARG A 46 5.53 -7.70 -3.56
C ARG A 46 6.56 -7.93 -2.45
N ALA A 47 6.21 -7.62 -1.20
CA ALA A 47 7.08 -7.89 -0.06
C ALA A 47 7.23 -9.41 0.18
N LYS A 48 6.13 -10.19 0.12
CA LYS A 48 6.13 -11.66 0.27
C LYS A 48 6.96 -12.37 -0.80
N THR A 49 7.06 -11.80 -1.99
CA THR A 49 7.87 -12.33 -3.10
C THR A 49 9.32 -11.85 -3.08
N GLY A 50 9.70 -10.96 -2.15
CA GLY A 50 11.05 -10.42 -2.03
C GLY A 50 11.40 -9.34 -3.06
N GLU A 51 10.42 -8.81 -3.80
CA GLU A 51 10.64 -7.72 -4.75
C GLU A 51 10.97 -6.38 -4.07
N ILE A 52 10.49 -6.21 -2.84
CA ILE A 52 10.73 -5.04 -1.98
C ILE A 52 10.93 -5.49 -0.54
N ASP A 53 11.69 -4.71 0.24
CA ASP A 53 12.00 -4.99 1.64
C ASP A 53 12.01 -3.71 2.50
N LYS A 54 11.99 -3.89 3.83
CA LYS A 54 12.14 -2.81 4.83
C LYS A 54 11.10 -1.67 4.68
N ILE A 55 9.86 -2.00 4.33
CA ILE A 55 8.77 -1.03 4.16
C ILE A 55 8.05 -0.81 5.48
N LYS A 56 8.03 0.38 6.06
CA LYS A 56 7.24 0.65 7.27
C LYS A 56 5.87 1.19 6.91
N VAL A 57 4.83 0.79 7.65
CA VAL A 57 3.48 1.35 7.52
C VAL A 57 3.09 2.01 8.83
N HIS A 58 2.84 3.31 8.80
CA HIS A 58 2.24 4.06 9.89
C HIS A 58 0.74 4.16 9.63
N ASN A 59 -0.07 3.54 10.47
CA ASN A 59 -1.52 3.59 10.37
C ASN A 59 -2.12 4.22 11.63
N MET A 60 -3.31 4.81 11.48
CA MET A 60 -4.07 5.36 12.60
C MET A 60 -5.24 4.41 12.87
N LEU A 61 -5.12 3.59 13.92
CA LEU A 61 -6.07 2.52 14.34
C LEU A 61 -5.90 1.19 13.59
N ASP A 62 -5.62 0.13 14.34
CA ASP A 62 -5.38 -1.24 13.84
C ASP A 62 -6.69 -2.03 13.63
N TYR A 63 -7.72 -1.39 13.06
CA TYR A 63 -9.06 -2.01 12.97
C TYR A 63 -9.18 -3.05 11.85
N TYR A 64 -8.40 -2.93 10.77
CA TYR A 64 -8.45 -3.83 9.62
C TYR A 64 -7.48 -5.01 9.77
N PRO A 65 -7.84 -6.24 9.35
CA PRO A 65 -6.99 -7.40 9.50
C PRO A 65 -5.96 -7.51 8.36
N PHE A 66 -5.06 -6.53 8.23
CA PHE A 66 -3.99 -6.63 7.24
C PHE A 66 -2.98 -7.73 7.60
N ASP A 67 -2.54 -8.50 6.59
CA ASP A 67 -1.57 -9.59 6.77
C ASP A 67 -0.28 -9.15 7.49
N PHE A 68 0.15 -7.90 7.29
CA PHE A 68 1.36 -7.38 7.93
C PHE A 68 1.25 -7.17 9.44
N TYR A 69 0.05 -7.22 10.03
CA TYR A 69 -0.10 -7.25 11.49
C TYR A 69 0.27 -8.61 12.08
N TYR A 70 0.12 -9.68 11.30
CA TYR A 70 0.33 -11.06 11.77
C TYR A 70 1.69 -11.60 11.37
N GLU A 71 2.20 -11.16 10.22
CA GLU A 71 3.47 -11.59 9.66
C GLU A 71 4.49 -10.44 9.68
N ASN A 72 5.74 -10.70 10.10
CA ASN A 72 6.82 -9.70 10.14
C ASN A 72 7.39 -9.42 8.74
N LEU A 73 6.52 -9.00 7.81
CA LEU A 73 6.80 -8.82 6.39
C LEU A 73 7.36 -7.44 6.06
N LEU A 74 7.07 -6.46 6.90
CA LEU A 74 7.31 -5.05 6.64
C LEU A 74 8.51 -4.50 7.44
N GLY A 75 9.11 -5.33 8.30
CA GLY A 75 10.24 -4.94 9.13
C GLY A 75 9.81 -4.11 10.34
N LYS A 76 10.60 -4.21 11.42
CA LYS A 76 10.39 -3.44 12.67
C LYS A 76 10.70 -1.96 12.47
#